data_AF-A0A9B0UDK8-F1
#
_entry.id   AF-A0A9B0UDK8-F1
#
_cell.length_a   1.000
_cell.length_b   1.000
_cell.length_c   1.000
_cell.angle_alpha   90.00
_cell.angle_beta   90.00
_cell.angle_gamma   90.00
#
_symmetry.space_group_name_H-M   'P 1'
#
loop_
_entity.id
_entity.type
_entity.pdbx_description
1 polymer ?
#
loop_
_entity_poly.entity_id
_entity_poly.type
_entity_poly.pdbx_seq_one_letter_code
_entity_poly.pdbx_strand_id
1 'polypeptide(L)'
;IIVRNMGWNLVGPVVRCLLWNDKKDNKRKDYFLMLELLVKLCNPKELLLGLLELIEEPSGKQISQIILLLLQPLQTVIQKLHNNKAYSVGLALSTLWNQLSLLPVPYTKEQIQTDEYGLCQCCKALMDFTKPFVEEVIDAKERSLENEKLRDELLKFFFKSLKYPLLTAQFLEQPEEAGNDPLRCFASEII
;
A
#
# COMPACT_ATOMS: atom_id res chain seq x y z
N ILE A 1 -18.02 -15.48 17.55
CA ILE A 1 -17.45 -14.53 18.54
C ILE A 1 -15.92 -14.61 18.54
N ILE A 2 -15.32 -15.79 18.69
CA ILE A 2 -13.85 -15.96 18.78
C ILE A 2 -13.11 -15.43 17.55
N VAL A 3 -13.47 -15.88 16.33
CA VAL A 3 -12.80 -15.44 15.08
C VAL A 3 -12.90 -13.93 14.88
N ARG A 4 -14.03 -13.32 15.25
CA ARG A 4 -14.25 -11.87 15.12
C ARG A 4 -13.29 -11.06 15.97
N ASN A 5 -13.06 -11.47 17.22
CA ASN A 5 -12.27 -10.69 18.18
C ASN A 5 -10.81 -11.10 18.25
N MET A 6 -10.50 -12.37 17.99
CA MET A 6 -9.16 -12.96 18.18
C MET A 6 -8.55 -13.54 16.90
N GLY A 7 -9.33 -13.66 15.82
CA GLY A 7 -8.85 -14.26 14.57
C GLY A 7 -7.71 -13.48 13.91
N TRP A 8 -7.62 -12.17 14.17
CA TRP A 8 -6.58 -11.31 13.61
C TRP A 8 -5.16 -11.74 14.03
N ASN A 9 -5.00 -12.43 15.16
CA ASN A 9 -3.71 -12.99 15.60
C ASN A 9 -3.13 -14.01 14.60
N LEU A 10 -3.96 -14.60 13.73
CA LEU A 10 -3.53 -15.56 12.72
C LEU A 10 -2.98 -14.90 11.45
N VAL A 11 -3.17 -13.58 11.28
CA VAL A 11 -2.78 -12.86 10.05
C VAL A 11 -1.27 -12.93 9.84
N GLY A 12 -0.47 -12.69 10.89
CA GLY A 12 0.99 -12.75 10.78
C GLY A 12 1.51 -14.11 10.30
N PRO A 13 1.15 -15.23 10.95
CA PRO A 13 1.50 -16.57 10.46
C PRO A 13 1.04 -16.85 9.02
N VAL A 14 -0.17 -16.44 8.63
CA VAL A 14 -0.71 -16.65 7.27
C VAL A 14 0.08 -15.86 6.24
N VAL A 15 0.37 -14.60 6.51
CA VAL A 15 1.14 -13.72 5.63
C VAL A 15 2.57 -14.25 5.47
N ARG A 16 3.20 -14.71 6.55
CA ARG A 16 4.51 -15.37 6.46
C ARG A 16 4.48 -16.60 5.57
N CYS A 17 3.43 -17.43 5.65
CA CYS A 17 3.27 -18.58 4.74
C CYS A 17 3.10 -18.15 3.27
N LEU A 18 2.39 -17.05 3.01
CA LEU A 18 2.21 -16.51 1.65
C LEU A 18 3.52 -15.98 1.04
N LEU A 19 4.41 -15.45 1.87
CA LEU A 19 5.72 -14.94 1.46
C LEU A 19 6.75 -16.08 1.28
N TRP A 20 6.72 -17.10 2.14
CA TRP A 20 7.67 -18.22 2.07
C TRP A 20 7.40 -19.21 0.93
N ASN A 21 6.13 -19.42 0.58
CA ASN A 21 5.79 -20.46 -0.39
C ASN A 21 6.08 -20.01 -1.83
N ASP A 22 6.95 -20.77 -2.50
CA ASP A 22 7.19 -20.66 -3.93
C ASP A 22 5.86 -20.63 -4.69
N LYS A 23 5.77 -19.77 -5.71
CA LYS A 23 4.54 -19.47 -6.48
C LYS A 23 3.83 -20.70 -7.10
N LYS A 24 4.40 -21.89 -6.98
CA LYS A 24 3.94 -23.17 -7.54
C LYS A 24 3.27 -24.12 -6.54
N ASP A 25 3.18 -23.78 -5.26
CA ASP A 25 2.50 -24.65 -4.28
C ASP A 25 0.97 -24.49 -4.36
N ASN A 26 0.26 -25.61 -4.52
CA ASN A 26 -1.20 -25.66 -4.48
C ASN A 26 -1.77 -25.08 -3.17
N LYS A 27 -1.01 -25.13 -2.07
CA LYS A 27 -1.41 -24.59 -0.76
C LYS A 27 -1.42 -23.07 -0.69
N ARG A 28 -0.76 -22.37 -1.61
CA ARG A 28 -0.75 -20.88 -1.64
C ARG A 28 -2.15 -20.31 -1.78
N LYS A 29 -3.00 -20.98 -2.57
CA LYS A 29 -4.42 -20.60 -2.74
C LYS A 29 -5.19 -20.68 -1.43
N ASP A 30 -4.94 -21.74 -0.64
CA ASP A 30 -5.61 -21.95 0.65
C ASP A 30 -5.23 -20.85 1.66
N TYR A 31 -3.95 -20.44 1.68
CA TYR A 31 -3.51 -19.32 2.52
C TYR A 31 -4.11 -17.97 2.10
N PHE A 32 -4.28 -17.73 0.79
CA PHE A 32 -4.97 -16.54 0.30
C PHE A 32 -6.45 -16.54 0.73
N LEU A 33 -7.13 -17.66 0.56
CA LEU A 33 -8.52 -17.81 1.02
C LEU A 33 -8.64 -17.59 2.54
N MET A 34 -7.65 -18.07 3.31
CA MET A 34 -7.60 -17.84 4.75
C MET A 34 -7.42 -16.35 5.06
N LEU A 35 -6.53 -15.64 4.37
CA LEU A 35 -6.34 -14.20 4.53
C LEU A 35 -7.62 -13.43 4.19
N GLU A 36 -8.28 -13.74 3.09
CA GLU A 36 -9.56 -13.13 2.70
C GLU A 36 -10.64 -13.36 3.76
N LEU A 37 -10.72 -14.58 4.31
CA LEU A 37 -11.67 -14.92 5.36
C LEU A 37 -11.38 -14.15 6.65
N LEU A 38 -10.12 -13.98 7.03
CA LEU A 38 -9.72 -13.15 8.17
C LEU A 38 -10.11 -11.68 7.95
N VAL A 39 -9.81 -11.13 6.78
CA VAL A 39 -10.23 -9.77 6.40
C VAL A 39 -11.75 -9.62 6.43
N LYS A 40 -12.50 -10.67 6.08
CA LYS A 40 -13.96 -10.68 6.10
C LYS A 40 -14.55 -10.70 7.50
N LEU A 41 -14.00 -11.53 8.40
CA LEU A 41 -14.64 -11.89 9.66
C LEU A 41 -14.10 -11.15 10.89
N CYS A 42 -12.83 -10.71 10.86
CA CYS A 42 -12.20 -10.08 12.01
C CYS A 42 -12.65 -8.62 12.21
N ASN A 43 -12.54 -8.14 13.44
CA ASN A 43 -12.79 -6.74 13.76
C ASN A 43 -11.75 -5.86 13.03
N PRO A 44 -12.20 -4.86 12.23
CA PRO A 44 -11.32 -4.08 11.38
C PRO A 44 -10.30 -3.23 12.17
N LYS A 45 -10.57 -2.86 13.42
CA LYS A 45 -9.66 -2.01 14.20
C LYS A 45 -8.37 -2.74 14.57
N GLU A 46 -8.49 -3.91 15.18
CA GLU A 46 -7.36 -4.74 15.58
C GLU A 46 -6.66 -5.33 14.35
N LEU A 47 -7.44 -5.72 13.34
CA LEU A 47 -6.89 -6.22 12.09
C LEU A 47 -6.05 -5.17 11.35
N LEU A 48 -6.48 -3.90 11.31
CA LEU A 48 -5.70 -2.81 10.73
C LEU A 48 -4.33 -2.74 11.38
N LEU A 49 -4.27 -2.72 12.72
CA LEU A 49 -3.01 -2.63 13.45
C LEU A 49 -2.11 -3.84 13.17
N GLY A 50 -2.66 -5.05 13.17
CA GLY A 50 -1.89 -6.25 12.85
C GLY A 50 -1.35 -6.27 11.41
N LEU A 51 -2.09 -5.72 10.44
CA LEU A 51 -1.59 -5.57 9.07
C LEU A 51 -0.46 -4.54 8.97
N LEU A 52 -0.57 -3.42 9.70
CA LEU A 52 0.45 -2.37 9.70
C LEU A 52 1.75 -2.83 10.36
N GLU A 53 1.66 -3.61 11.44
CA GLU A 53 2.82 -4.22 12.09
C GLU A 53 3.60 -5.12 11.11
N LEU A 54 2.88 -5.92 10.32
CA LEU A 54 3.50 -6.78 9.31
C LEU A 54 4.16 -5.97 8.19
N ILE A 55 3.60 -4.84 7.80
CA ILE A 55 4.21 -3.96 6.80
C ILE A 55 5.51 -3.34 7.35
N GLU A 56 5.57 -3.06 8.65
CA GLU A 56 6.72 -2.42 9.30
C GLU A 56 7.90 -3.38 9.56
N GLU A 57 7.64 -4.68 9.70
CA GLU A 57 8.62 -5.72 10.06
C GLU A 57 9.75 -5.97 9.03
N PRO A 58 9.50 -6.08 7.70
CA PRO A 58 10.53 -6.54 6.76
C PRO A 58 11.55 -5.46 6.37
N SER A 59 12.65 -5.91 5.77
CA SER A 59 13.70 -5.04 5.25
C SER A 59 14.17 -5.45 3.85
N GLY A 60 14.78 -4.50 3.13
CA GLY A 60 15.33 -4.73 1.79
C GLY A 60 14.25 -5.15 0.78
N LYS A 61 14.54 -6.19 -0.03
CA LYS A 61 13.65 -6.64 -1.11
C LYS A 61 12.31 -7.22 -0.64
N GLN A 62 12.20 -7.62 0.63
CA GLN A 62 10.95 -8.18 1.16
C GLN A 62 9.89 -7.09 1.42
N ILE A 63 10.30 -5.82 1.52
CA ILE A 63 9.39 -4.69 1.70
C ILE A 63 8.39 -4.63 0.54
N SER A 64 8.85 -4.71 -0.70
CA SER A 64 7.93 -4.63 -1.84
C SER A 64 6.96 -5.81 -1.89
N GLN A 65 7.44 -7.01 -1.55
CA GLN A 65 6.60 -8.21 -1.50
C GLN A 65 5.47 -8.08 -0.48
N ILE A 66 5.77 -7.57 0.73
CA ILE A 66 4.74 -7.41 1.75
C ILE A 66 3.77 -6.28 1.42
N ILE A 67 4.27 -5.16 0.89
CA ILE A 67 3.43 -4.02 0.49
C ILE A 67 2.44 -4.50 -0.57
N LEU A 68 2.94 -5.10 -1.66
CA LEU A 68 2.09 -5.58 -2.76
C LEU A 68 1.08 -6.64 -2.30
N LEU A 69 1.45 -7.49 -1.33
CA LEU A 69 0.56 -8.51 -0.78
C LEU A 69 -0.56 -7.91 0.09
N LEU A 70 -0.24 -6.90 0.90
CA LEU A 70 -1.14 -6.40 1.95
C LEU A 70 -1.92 -5.14 1.58
N LEU A 71 -1.60 -4.46 0.47
CA LEU A 71 -2.31 -3.25 0.05
C LEU A 71 -3.83 -3.47 -0.10
N GLN A 72 -4.25 -4.52 -0.81
CA GLN A 72 -5.68 -4.82 -1.01
C GLN A 72 -6.40 -5.23 0.28
N PRO A 73 -5.84 -6.13 1.13
CA PRO A 73 -6.37 -6.39 2.47
C PRO A 73 -6.52 -5.12 3.30
N LEU A 74 -5.49 -4.26 3.31
CA LEU A 74 -5.46 -3.02 4.07
C LEU A 74 -6.56 -2.05 3.61
N GLN A 75 -6.71 -1.87 2.30
CA GLN A 75 -7.76 -1.02 1.72
C GLN A 75 -9.15 -1.52 2.13
N THR A 76 -9.38 -2.83 2.03
CA THR A 76 -10.65 -3.47 2.38
C THR A 76 -10.98 -3.29 3.87
N VAL A 77 -9.98 -3.41 4.75
CA VAL A 77 -10.15 -3.22 6.20
C VAL A 77 -10.49 -1.77 6.52
N ILE A 78 -9.78 -0.81 5.91
CA ILE A 78 -10.02 0.61 6.11
C ILE A 78 -11.42 1.01 5.61
N GLN A 79 -11.85 0.50 4.46
CA GLN A 79 -13.20 0.77 3.93
C GLN A 79 -14.33 0.22 4.82
N LYS A 80 -14.05 -0.80 5.65
CA LYS A 80 -15.02 -1.32 6.63
C LYS A 80 -15.10 -0.48 7.90
N LEU A 81 -14.18 0.46 8.12
CA LEU A 81 -14.23 1.33 9.28
C LEU A 81 -15.29 2.42 9.09
N HIS A 82 -16.26 2.46 9.99
CA HIS A 82 -17.32 3.46 9.97
C HIS A 82 -16.89 4.82 10.55
N ASN A 83 -15.89 4.83 11.45
CA ASN A 83 -15.41 6.02 12.15
C ASN A 83 -13.87 6.10 12.08
N ASN A 84 -13.32 7.31 12.17
CA ASN A 84 -11.87 7.58 12.16
C ASN A 84 -11.16 6.98 10.94
N LYS A 85 -11.86 7.00 9.80
CA LYS A 85 -11.32 6.49 8.54
C LYS A 85 -10.18 7.36 8.06
N ALA A 86 -10.31 8.69 8.17
CA ALA A 86 -9.25 9.63 7.81
C ALA A 86 -7.95 9.33 8.58
N TYR A 87 -8.06 9.15 9.91
CA TYR A 87 -6.92 8.79 10.76
C TYR A 87 -6.31 7.44 10.35
N SER A 88 -7.15 6.45 10.04
CA SER A 88 -6.70 5.11 9.66
C SER A 88 -6.01 5.10 8.29
N VAL A 89 -6.50 5.90 7.34
CA VAL A 89 -5.85 6.14 6.04
C VAL A 89 -4.51 6.85 6.25
N GLY A 90 -4.46 7.92 7.05
CA GLY A 90 -3.22 8.63 7.34
C GLY A 90 -2.16 7.74 7.99
N LEU A 91 -2.56 6.92 8.95
CA LEU A 91 -1.68 5.94 9.59
C LEU A 91 -1.13 4.93 8.56
N ALA A 92 -2.02 4.33 7.76
CA ALA A 92 -1.64 3.39 6.71
C ALA A 92 -0.68 4.00 5.68
N LEU A 93 -1.00 5.17 5.15
CA LEU A 93 -0.16 5.88 4.18
C LEU A 93 1.19 6.26 4.76
N SER A 94 1.24 6.67 6.04
CA SER A 94 2.51 6.99 6.68
C SER A 94 3.38 5.75 6.87
N THR A 95 2.81 4.62 7.32
CA THR A 95 3.57 3.36 7.48
C THR A 95 4.05 2.84 6.13
N LEU A 96 3.17 2.81 5.12
CA LEU A 96 3.52 2.40 3.76
C LEU A 96 4.64 3.25 3.18
N TRP A 97 4.54 4.59 3.29
CA TRP A 97 5.56 5.49 2.79
C TRP A 97 6.89 5.34 3.55
N ASN A 98 6.84 5.18 4.88
CA ASN A 98 8.05 4.98 5.69
C ASN A 98 8.84 3.75 5.19
N GLN A 99 8.14 2.65 4.92
CA GLN A 99 8.75 1.43 4.40
C GLN A 99 9.22 1.58 2.95
N LEU A 100 8.40 2.20 2.10
CA LEU A 100 8.76 2.51 0.71
C LEU A 100 10.04 3.37 0.64
N SER A 101 10.22 4.29 1.59
CA SER A 101 11.37 5.19 1.65
C SER A 101 12.72 4.51 1.91
N LEU A 102 12.69 3.25 2.36
CA LEU A 102 13.88 2.44 2.58
C LEU A 102 14.37 1.72 1.31
N LEU A 103 13.56 1.68 0.26
CA LEU A 103 13.95 1.08 -1.01
C LEU A 103 14.92 2.00 -1.78
N PRO A 104 15.87 1.47 -2.56
CA PRO A 104 16.71 2.31 -3.42
C PRO A 104 15.91 2.78 -4.64
N VAL A 105 16.12 4.04 -5.04
CA VAL A 105 15.53 4.58 -6.27
C VAL A 105 16.35 4.13 -7.47
N PRO A 106 15.75 3.51 -8.50
CA PRO A 106 16.47 3.13 -9.71
C PRO A 106 16.86 4.37 -10.53
N TYR A 107 18.07 4.37 -11.09
CA TYR A 107 18.63 5.50 -11.85
C TYR A 107 18.83 5.19 -13.34
N THR A 108 19.01 3.91 -13.70
CA THR A 108 19.23 3.50 -15.10
C THR A 108 17.99 2.83 -15.68
N LYS A 109 17.87 2.84 -17.03
CA LYS A 109 16.78 2.14 -17.73
C LYS A 109 16.70 0.66 -17.34
N GLU A 110 17.84 -0.01 -17.22
CA GLU A 110 17.94 -1.42 -16.83
C GLU A 110 17.45 -1.66 -15.40
N GLN A 111 17.76 -0.75 -14.47
CA GLN A 111 17.29 -0.82 -13.08
C GLN A 111 15.78 -0.59 -12.99
N ILE A 112 15.23 0.35 -13.77
CA ILE A 112 13.78 0.61 -13.83
C ILE A 112 13.04 -0.59 -14.42
N GLN A 113 13.58 -1.21 -15.47
CA GLN A 113 12.99 -2.39 -16.09
C GLN A 113 13.06 -3.64 -15.19
N THR A 114 14.19 -3.82 -14.51
CA THR A 114 14.39 -4.96 -13.60
C THR A 114 13.58 -4.80 -12.31
N ASP A 115 13.44 -3.55 -11.84
CA ASP A 115 12.81 -3.18 -10.57
C ASP A 115 13.17 -4.15 -9.43
N GLU A 116 14.47 -4.37 -9.25
CA GLU A 116 15.01 -5.44 -8.40
C GLU A 116 14.48 -5.40 -6.96
N TYR A 117 14.24 -4.18 -6.46
CA TYR A 117 13.73 -3.92 -5.13
C TYR A 117 12.20 -3.72 -5.10
N GLY A 118 11.54 -3.61 -6.27
CA GLY A 118 10.10 -3.49 -6.41
C GLY A 118 9.53 -2.10 -6.11
N LEU A 119 10.36 -1.04 -6.14
CA LEU A 119 9.93 0.32 -5.84
C LEU A 119 8.91 0.81 -6.86
N CYS A 120 9.17 0.61 -8.15
CA CYS A 120 8.28 1.09 -9.22
C CYS A 120 6.91 0.38 -9.15
N GLN A 121 6.91 -0.93 -8.92
CA GLN A 121 5.68 -1.70 -8.72
C GLN A 121 4.90 -1.22 -7.48
N CYS A 122 5.58 -0.96 -6.37
CA CYS A 122 4.95 -0.42 -5.17
C CYS A 122 4.37 0.97 -5.40
N CYS A 123 5.07 1.88 -6.08
CA CYS A 123 4.56 3.21 -6.42
C CYS A 123 3.25 3.12 -7.23
N LYS A 124 3.21 2.25 -8.25
CA LYS A 124 1.99 2.02 -9.03
C LYS A 124 0.86 1.47 -8.16
N ALA A 125 1.12 0.43 -7.38
CA ALA A 125 0.13 -0.18 -6.51
C ALA A 125 -0.37 0.77 -5.40
N LEU A 126 0.48 1.69 -4.94
CA LEU A 126 0.09 2.72 -3.98
C LEU A 126 -0.88 3.73 -4.58
N MET A 127 -0.77 4.07 -5.87
CA MET A 127 -1.77 4.91 -6.54
C MET A 127 -3.12 4.20 -6.68
N ASP A 128 -3.09 2.91 -7.04
CA ASP A 128 -4.33 2.10 -7.05
C ASP A 128 -4.96 2.02 -5.65
N PHE A 129 -4.14 1.97 -4.61
CA PHE A 129 -4.58 1.99 -3.21
C PHE A 129 -5.21 3.33 -2.79
N THR A 130 -4.62 4.46 -3.19
CA THR A 130 -5.10 5.79 -2.79
C THR A 130 -6.35 6.23 -3.55
N LYS A 131 -6.51 5.77 -4.79
CA LYS A 131 -7.56 6.21 -5.71
C LYS A 131 -8.97 6.21 -5.12
N PRO A 132 -9.48 5.14 -4.48
CA PRO A 132 -10.83 5.16 -3.91
C PRO A 132 -11.02 6.20 -2.79
N PHE A 133 -9.96 6.53 -2.05
CA PHE A 133 -10.03 7.55 -0.99
C PHE A 133 -9.99 8.97 -1.57
N VAL A 134 -9.30 9.16 -2.70
CA VAL A 134 -9.31 10.44 -3.44
C VAL A 134 -10.68 10.68 -4.05
N GLU A 135 -11.24 9.67 -4.73
CA GLU A 135 -12.59 9.72 -5.31
C GLU A 135 -13.64 10.05 -4.24
N GLU A 136 -13.54 9.45 -3.05
CA GLU A 136 -14.42 9.75 -1.91
C GLU A 136 -14.38 11.22 -1.46
N VAL A 137 -13.20 11.86 -1.48
CA VAL A 137 -13.07 13.29 -1.14
C VAL A 137 -13.60 14.18 -2.27
N ILE A 138 -13.45 13.77 -3.53
CA ILE A 138 -13.95 14.52 -4.69
C ILE A 138 -15.47 14.47 -4.77
N ASP A 139 -16.06 13.30 -4.58
CA ASP A 139 -17.51 13.05 -4.69
C ASP A 139 -18.30 13.51 -3.46
N ALA A 140 -17.60 13.88 -2.38
CA ALA A 140 -18.21 14.40 -1.17
C ALA A 140 -18.98 15.70 -1.42
N LYS A 141 -20.30 15.61 -1.50
CA LYS A 141 -21.21 16.76 -1.66
C LYS A 141 -21.12 17.75 -0.48
N GLU A 142 -20.82 17.25 0.71
CA GLU A 142 -20.68 18.06 1.93
C GLU A 142 -19.27 17.96 2.50
N ARG A 143 -18.71 19.11 2.89
CA ARG A 143 -17.43 19.20 3.60
C ARG A 143 -17.65 18.83 5.07
N SER A 144 -17.65 17.54 5.35
CA SER A 144 -17.57 17.04 6.72
C SER A 144 -16.14 17.20 7.25
N LEU A 145 -16.01 17.36 8.57
CA LEU A 145 -14.70 17.40 9.24
C LEU A 145 -13.86 16.14 8.95
N GLU A 146 -14.50 14.99 8.75
CA GLU A 146 -13.81 13.74 8.42
C GLU A 146 -13.24 13.78 6.99
N ASN A 147 -13.97 14.36 6.04
CA ASN A 147 -13.49 14.52 4.65
C ASN A 147 -12.33 15.52 4.57
N GLU A 148 -12.36 16.59 5.37
CA GLU A 148 -11.24 17.55 5.45
C GLU A 148 -9.99 16.87 6.02
N LYS A 149 -10.12 16.09 7.10
CA LYS A 149 -9.01 15.29 7.63
C LYS A 149 -8.49 14.28 6.61
N LEU A 150 -9.37 13.60 5.88
CA LEU A 150 -8.97 12.63 4.86
C LEU A 150 -8.19 13.32 3.74
N ARG A 151 -8.65 14.50 3.30
CA ARG A 151 -7.95 15.33 2.32
C ARG A 151 -6.57 15.73 2.82
N ASP A 152 -6.46 16.16 4.08
CA ASP A 152 -5.17 16.55 4.66
C ASP A 152 -4.18 15.37 4.72
N GLU A 153 -4.64 14.19 5.12
CA GLU A 153 -3.79 12.99 5.16
C GLU A 153 -3.33 12.55 3.76
N LEU A 154 -4.22 12.62 2.76
CA LEU A 154 -3.87 12.35 1.36
C LEU A 154 -2.84 13.36 0.83
N LEU A 155 -3.04 14.65 1.06
CA LEU A 155 -2.10 15.68 0.65
C LEU A 155 -0.74 15.52 1.33
N LYS A 156 -0.70 15.20 2.63
CA LYS A 156 0.56 14.88 3.33
C LYS A 156 1.30 13.74 2.65
N PHE A 157 0.60 12.67 2.28
CA PHE A 157 1.20 11.54 1.56
C PHE A 157 1.73 11.95 0.19
N PHE A 158 0.97 12.73 -0.58
CA PHE A 158 1.40 13.23 -1.88
C PHE A 158 2.63 14.13 -1.79
N PHE A 159 2.68 15.05 -0.83
CA PHE A 159 3.88 15.86 -0.58
C PHE A 159 5.09 15.03 -0.15
N LYS A 160 4.88 14.01 0.69
CA LYS A 160 5.94 13.05 1.05
C LYS A 160 6.44 12.31 -0.20
N SER A 161 5.54 11.91 -1.10
CA SER A 161 5.85 11.22 -2.35
C SER A 161 6.62 12.10 -3.35
N LEU A 162 6.32 13.39 -3.40
CA LEU A 162 7.10 14.40 -4.15
C LEU A 162 8.53 14.53 -3.60
N LYS A 163 8.70 14.52 -2.27
CA LYS A 163 10.03 14.55 -1.64
C LYS A 163 10.80 13.25 -1.87
N TYR A 164 10.14 12.11 -1.82
CA TYR A 164 10.72 10.81 -2.11
C TYR A 164 9.59 9.85 -2.55
N PRO A 165 9.73 9.10 -3.66
CA PRO A 165 10.97 8.91 -4.43
C PRO A 165 11.22 9.96 -5.52
N LEU A 166 10.30 10.88 -5.78
CA LEU A 166 10.31 11.70 -7.00
C LEU A 166 11.45 12.72 -7.07
N LEU A 167 11.83 13.37 -5.96
CA LEU A 167 12.97 14.29 -5.94
C LEU A 167 14.30 13.59 -6.27
N THR A 168 14.40 12.31 -5.94
CA THR A 168 15.59 11.48 -6.15
C THR A 168 15.55 10.70 -7.47
N ALA A 169 14.41 10.70 -8.17
CA ALA A 169 14.25 10.00 -9.44
C ALA A 169 14.99 10.73 -10.57
N GLN A 170 15.66 9.97 -11.44
CA GLN A 170 16.17 10.49 -12.70
C GLN A 170 15.19 10.13 -13.82
N PHE A 171 14.62 11.15 -14.46
CA PHE A 171 13.72 10.97 -15.59
C PHE A 171 14.51 10.91 -16.89
N LEU A 172 14.10 10.01 -17.78
CA LEU A 172 14.70 9.89 -19.10
C LEU A 172 14.32 11.11 -19.97
N GLU A 173 15.32 11.77 -20.56
CA GLU A 173 15.14 12.99 -21.37
C GLU A 173 14.43 12.72 -22.72
N GLN A 174 14.38 11.47 -23.18
CA GLN A 174 13.88 11.13 -24.51
C GLN A 174 12.36 10.87 -24.52
N PRO A 175 11.56 11.66 -25.27
CA PRO A 175 10.10 11.59 -25.24
C PRO A 175 9.49 10.33 -25.87
N GLU A 176 10.21 9.60 -26.72
CA GLU A 176 9.68 8.45 -27.47
C GLU A 176 9.53 7.17 -26.61
N GLU A 177 10.24 7.08 -25.48
CA GLU A 177 10.13 5.98 -24.50
C GLU A 177 9.54 6.46 -23.15
N ALA A 178 9.33 7.77 -22.99
CA ALA A 178 8.92 8.39 -21.74
C ALA A 178 7.50 8.02 -21.27
N GLY A 179 6.66 7.45 -22.15
CA GLY A 179 5.33 6.97 -21.79
C GLY A 179 5.34 5.75 -20.86
N ASN A 180 6.48 5.05 -20.72
CA ASN A 180 6.61 3.83 -19.92
C ASN A 180 7.42 4.02 -18.63
N ASP A 181 7.82 5.24 -18.27
CA ASP A 181 8.54 5.50 -17.01
C ASP A 181 7.58 5.43 -15.81
N PRO A 182 7.70 4.42 -14.93
CA PRO A 182 6.78 4.23 -13.81
C PRO A 182 6.79 5.39 -12.82
N LEU A 183 7.94 6.07 -12.64
CA LEU A 183 8.06 7.21 -11.74
C LEU A 183 7.45 8.47 -12.35
N ARG A 184 7.48 8.59 -13.68
CA ARG A 184 6.76 9.66 -14.39
C ARG A 184 5.26 9.48 -14.31
N CYS A 185 4.76 8.25 -14.48
CA CYS A 185 3.34 7.92 -14.25
C CYS A 185 2.94 8.20 -12.79
N PHE A 186 3.80 7.84 -11.83
CA PHE A 186 3.55 8.13 -10.42
C PHE A 186 3.46 9.64 -10.14
N ALA A 187 4.35 10.44 -10.73
CA ALA A 187 4.31 11.90 -10.62
C ALA A 187 3.03 12.50 -11.24
N SER A 188 2.60 12.01 -12.42
CA SER A 188 1.40 12.53 -13.09
C SER A 188 0.10 12.20 -12.37
N GLU A 189 0.06 11.14 -11.56
CA GLU A 189 -1.11 10.80 -10.74
C GLU A 189 -1.14 11.58 -9.41
N ILE A 190 -0.03 12.23 -9.03
CA ILE A 190 0.09 13.03 -7.80
C ILE A 190 -0.21 14.52 -8.04
N ILE A 191 0.13 15.04 -9.22
CA ILE A 191 0.06 16.46 -9.60
C ILE A 191 -1.22 16.72 -10.40
#